data_AF-A0A0J7JVH3-F1
#
_entry.id   AF-A0A0J7JVH3-F1
#
_cell.length_a   1.000
_cell.length_b   1.000
_cell.length_c   1.000
_cell.angle_alpha   90.00
_cell.angle_beta   90.00
_cell.angle_gamma   90.00
#
_symmetry.space_group_name_H-M   'P 1'
#
loop_
_entity.id
_entity.type
_entity.pdbx_description
1 polymer ?
#
loop_
_entity_poly.entity_id
_entity_poly.type
_entity_poly.pdbx_seq_one_letter_code
_entity_poly.pdbx_strand_id
1 'polypeptide(L)'
;MRLQRSIEHFLENFRKIGKNNLTAAKIRTRIAALKELWDSYQEGHDQLTKAIPTATQPALDYFKDDYFSLTEEVYQTTWDAMVECLEEFEPVVSPNQSILNASTRSETSAFSLSHLPPIRLPPFDGNYDEWEQFRDSLR
;
A
#
# COMPACT_ATOMS: atom_id res chain seq x y z
N MET A 1 20.59 8.40 -18.53
CA MET A 1 20.10 8.28 -17.14
C MET A 1 18.75 8.98 -16.87
N ARG A 2 17.77 8.98 -17.81
CA ARG A 2 16.45 9.60 -17.53
C ARG A 2 15.66 8.81 -16.48
N LEU A 3 15.64 7.48 -16.63
CA LEU A 3 14.92 6.57 -15.72
C LEU A 3 15.52 6.61 -14.31
N GLN A 4 16.85 6.52 -14.18
CA GLN A 4 17.55 6.69 -12.89
C GLN A 4 17.12 7.98 -12.20
N ARG A 5 17.24 9.14 -12.87
CA ARG A 5 16.84 10.43 -12.29
C ARG A 5 15.35 10.46 -11.89
N SER A 6 14.49 9.82 -12.69
CA SER A 6 13.06 9.69 -12.35
C SER A 6 12.83 8.87 -11.08
N ILE A 7 13.60 7.80 -10.87
CA ILE A 7 13.55 6.98 -9.64
C ILE A 7 14.12 7.78 -8.45
N GLU A 8 15.26 8.45 -8.61
CA GLU A 8 15.90 9.25 -7.56
C GLU A 8 15.00 10.35 -7.00
N HIS A 9 14.24 11.03 -7.86
CA HIS A 9 13.32 12.08 -7.43
C HIS A 9 11.91 11.56 -7.12
N PHE A 10 11.63 10.25 -7.30
CA PHE A 10 10.28 9.73 -7.17
C PHE A 10 9.73 9.91 -5.75
N LEU A 11 10.54 9.59 -4.73
CA LEU A 11 10.17 9.77 -3.34
C LEU A 11 9.90 11.22 -2.98
N GLU A 12 10.75 12.14 -3.44
CA GLU A 12 10.57 13.57 -3.18
C GLU A 12 9.28 14.09 -3.83
N ASN A 13 9.02 13.66 -5.08
CA ASN A 13 7.79 14.00 -5.79
C ASN A 13 6.54 13.42 -5.10
N PHE A 14 6.63 12.21 -4.55
CA PHE A 14 5.57 11.62 -3.76
C PHE A 14 5.28 12.42 -2.49
N ARG A 15 6.32 12.78 -1.73
CA ARG A 15 6.21 13.56 -0.49
C ARG A 15 5.58 14.94 -0.72
N LYS A 16 5.83 15.57 -1.88
CA LYS A 16 5.23 16.86 -2.27
C LYS A 16 3.71 16.85 -2.44
N ILE A 17 3.07 15.69 -2.62
CA ILE A 17 1.61 15.59 -2.77
C ILE A 17 0.89 15.98 -1.47
N GLY A 18 1.55 15.81 -0.31
CA GLY A 18 1.04 16.16 1.02
C GLY A 18 0.01 15.17 1.56
N LYS A 19 0.04 14.90 2.88
CA LYS A 19 -0.83 13.91 3.54
C LYS A 19 -2.32 14.14 3.28
N ASN A 20 -2.77 15.40 3.24
CA ASN A 20 -4.18 15.77 3.06
C ASN A 20 -4.75 15.43 1.66
N ASN A 21 -3.90 15.20 0.68
CA ASN A 21 -4.31 14.87 -0.69
C ASN A 21 -4.00 13.41 -1.07
N LEU A 22 -3.36 12.65 -0.17
CA LEU A 22 -3.09 11.24 -0.35
C LEU A 22 -4.32 10.40 0.03
N THR A 23 -4.54 9.34 -0.74
CA THR A 23 -5.52 8.29 -0.44
C THR A 23 -4.84 6.95 -0.70
N ALA A 24 -5.31 5.88 -0.07
CA ALA A 24 -4.76 4.55 -0.29
C ALA A 24 -4.75 4.16 -1.79
N ALA A 25 -5.79 4.54 -2.55
CA ALA A 25 -5.83 4.34 -4.00
C ALA A 25 -4.69 5.08 -4.73
N LYS A 26 -4.46 6.37 -4.43
CA LYS A 26 -3.38 7.16 -5.02
C LYS A 26 -2.01 6.58 -4.68
N ILE A 27 -1.80 6.12 -3.45
CA ILE A 27 -0.55 5.50 -3.01
C ILE A 27 -0.29 4.22 -3.84
N ARG A 28 -1.29 3.33 -3.96
CA ARG A 28 -1.18 2.12 -4.81
C ARG A 28 -0.88 2.44 -6.27
N THR A 29 -1.51 3.46 -6.85
CA THR A 29 -1.20 3.90 -8.22
C THR A 29 0.25 4.38 -8.35
N ARG A 30 0.77 5.12 -7.37
CA ARG A 30 2.16 5.60 -7.40
C ARG A 30 3.15 4.44 -7.22
N ILE A 31 2.85 3.51 -6.34
CA ILE A 31 3.58 2.24 -6.15
C ILE A 31 3.69 1.47 -7.48
N ALA A 32 2.57 1.35 -8.22
CA ALA A 32 2.58 0.70 -9.53
C ALA A 32 3.46 1.45 -10.55
N ALA A 33 3.39 2.79 -10.58
CA ALA A 33 4.22 3.61 -11.46
C ALA A 33 5.73 3.52 -11.12
N LEU A 34 6.08 3.41 -9.83
CA LEU A 34 7.47 3.20 -9.40
C LEU A 34 7.99 1.85 -9.89
N LYS A 35 7.18 0.79 -9.78
CA LYS A 35 7.51 -0.55 -10.30
C LYS A 35 7.76 -0.54 -11.80
N GLU A 36 6.87 0.07 -12.58
CA GLU A 36 7.02 0.16 -14.04
C GLU A 36 8.32 0.88 -14.45
N LEU A 37 8.68 1.96 -13.73
CA LEU A 37 9.95 2.66 -13.94
C LEU A 37 11.17 1.78 -13.62
N TRP A 38 11.09 1.02 -12.53
CA TRP A 38 12.13 0.09 -12.11
C TRP A 38 12.30 -1.05 -13.12
N ASP A 39 11.20 -1.68 -13.54
CA ASP A 39 11.21 -2.75 -14.54
C ASP A 39 11.87 -2.28 -15.85
N SER A 40 11.51 -1.08 -16.32
CA SER A 40 12.12 -0.45 -17.50
C SER A 40 13.62 -0.18 -17.33
N TYR A 41 14.05 0.20 -16.11
CA TYR A 41 15.45 0.44 -15.80
C TYR A 41 16.25 -0.86 -15.76
N GLN A 42 15.69 -1.92 -15.16
CA GLN A 42 16.29 -3.26 -15.14
C GLN A 42 16.44 -3.82 -16.55
N GLU A 43 15.42 -3.68 -17.39
CA GLU A 43 15.50 -4.12 -18.79
C GLU A 43 16.63 -3.38 -19.53
N GLY A 44 16.77 -2.07 -19.31
CA GLY A 44 17.86 -1.28 -19.86
C GLY A 44 19.24 -1.74 -19.36
N HIS A 45 19.36 -2.07 -18.07
CA HIS A 45 20.58 -2.64 -17.49
C HIS A 45 20.93 -3.99 -18.12
N ASP A 46 19.96 -4.90 -18.26
CA ASP A 46 20.15 -6.21 -18.87
C ASP A 46 20.60 -6.11 -20.33
N GLN A 47 19.99 -5.20 -21.09
CA GLN A 47 20.40 -4.94 -22.47
C GLN A 47 21.83 -4.41 -22.53
N LEU A 48 22.21 -3.50 -21.63
CA LEU A 48 23.54 -2.93 -21.54
C LEU A 48 24.60 -3.99 -21.19
N THR A 49 24.30 -4.83 -20.20
CA THR A 49 25.17 -5.93 -19.76
C THR A 49 25.36 -6.99 -20.85
N LYS A 50 24.33 -7.24 -21.68
CA LYS A 50 24.43 -8.15 -22.84
C LYS A 50 25.20 -7.54 -24.01
N ALA A 51 25.04 -6.23 -24.25
CA ALA A 51 25.66 -5.54 -25.37
C ALA A 51 27.16 -5.27 -25.15
N ILE A 52 27.59 -5.09 -23.90
CA ILE A 52 28.96 -4.69 -23.57
C ILE A 52 29.73 -5.89 -23.00
N PRO A 53 30.84 -6.28 -23.66
CA PRO A 53 31.71 -7.34 -23.15
C PRO A 53 32.20 -7.05 -21.73
N THR A 54 32.20 -8.06 -20.87
CA THR A 54 32.62 -7.95 -19.46
C THR A 54 34.01 -7.33 -19.28
N ALA A 55 34.93 -7.56 -20.23
CA ALA A 55 36.27 -6.97 -20.21
C ALA A 55 36.28 -5.43 -20.35
N THR A 56 35.24 -4.86 -20.96
CA THR A 56 35.12 -3.41 -21.21
C THR A 56 34.14 -2.71 -20.28
N GLN A 57 33.33 -3.45 -19.51
CA GLN A 57 32.41 -2.89 -18.53
C GLN A 57 33.09 -1.95 -17.51
N PRO A 58 34.26 -2.28 -16.93
CA PRO A 58 34.92 -1.40 -15.94
C PRO A 58 35.41 -0.07 -16.50
N ALA A 59 35.48 0.08 -17.83
CA ALA A 59 35.88 1.33 -18.47
C ALA A 59 34.73 2.35 -18.55
N LEU A 60 33.49 1.91 -18.27
CA LEU A 60 32.31 2.76 -18.29
C LEU A 60 31.94 3.16 -16.87
N ASP A 61 31.77 4.45 -16.63
CA ASP A 61 31.39 5.01 -15.33
C ASP A 61 30.14 4.33 -14.76
N TYR A 62 29.19 3.95 -15.63
CA TYR A 62 27.99 3.22 -15.24
C TYR A 62 28.25 1.97 -14.37
N PHE A 63 29.18 1.12 -14.80
CA PHE A 63 29.52 -0.12 -14.09
C PHE A 63 30.57 0.11 -13.01
N LYS A 64 31.48 1.06 -13.23
CA LYS A 64 32.55 1.38 -12.29
C LYS A 64 32.02 1.99 -10.99
N ASP A 65 31.08 2.93 -11.09
CA ASP A 65 30.51 3.63 -9.94
C ASP A 65 29.24 2.94 -9.42
N ASP A 66 28.95 1.73 -9.91
CA ASP A 66 27.84 0.87 -9.47
C ASP A 66 26.46 1.57 -9.47
N TYR A 67 26.20 2.31 -10.56
CA TYR A 67 24.95 3.09 -10.71
C TYR A 67 23.70 2.22 -10.62
N PHE A 68 23.78 0.94 -10.98
CA PHE A 68 22.66 0.02 -10.85
C PHE A 68 22.29 -0.19 -9.38
N SER A 69 23.25 -0.61 -8.54
CA SER A 69 23.02 -0.86 -7.11
C SER A 69 22.61 0.40 -6.35
N LEU A 70 23.23 1.55 -6.68
CA LEU A 70 22.82 2.84 -6.10
C LEU A 70 21.36 3.19 -6.43
N THR A 71 20.93 2.94 -7.67
CA THR A 71 19.54 3.20 -8.07
C THR A 71 18.58 2.19 -7.43
N GLU A 72 19.01 0.93 -7.26
CA GLU A 72 18.25 -0.10 -6.56
C GLU A 72 17.97 0.29 -5.11
N GLU A 73 18.98 0.76 -4.38
CA GLU A 73 18.83 1.22 -3.00
C GLU A 73 17.79 2.34 -2.89
N VAL A 74 17.82 3.30 -3.83
CA VAL A 74 16.83 4.39 -3.88
C VAL A 74 15.43 3.87 -4.21
N TYR A 75 15.31 2.91 -5.13
CA TYR A 75 14.04 2.26 -5.43
C TYR A 75 13.47 1.56 -4.19
N GLN A 76 14.26 0.74 -3.49
CA GLN A 76 13.83 0.01 -2.28
C GLN A 76 13.41 0.98 -1.18
N THR A 77 14.24 1.98 -0.89
CA THR A 77 13.92 3.02 0.12
C THR A 77 12.63 3.77 -0.23
N THR A 78 12.41 4.06 -1.51
CA THR A 78 11.18 4.72 -1.98
C THR A 78 9.98 3.80 -1.83
N TRP A 79 10.12 2.53 -2.22
CA TRP A 79 9.08 1.51 -2.12
C TRP A 79 8.62 1.33 -0.67
N ASP A 80 9.57 1.11 0.24
CA ASP A 80 9.29 0.90 1.66
C ASP A 80 8.55 2.09 2.27
N ALA A 81 9.00 3.32 1.99
CA ALA A 81 8.34 4.52 2.47
C ALA A 81 6.89 4.67 1.96
N MET A 82 6.59 4.18 0.75
CA MET A 82 5.25 4.22 0.18
C MET A 82 4.36 3.11 0.72
N VAL A 83 4.91 1.93 1.02
CA VAL A 83 4.19 0.82 1.67
C VAL A 83 3.85 1.17 3.11
N GLU A 84 4.80 1.70 3.88
CA GLU A 84 4.55 2.20 5.24
C GLU A 84 3.47 3.29 5.23
N CYS A 85 3.53 4.20 4.27
CA CYS A 85 2.49 5.20 4.07
C CYS A 85 1.14 4.55 3.73
N LEU A 86 1.10 3.48 2.93
CA LEU A 86 -0.16 2.78 2.61
C LEU A 86 -0.78 2.14 3.86
N GLU A 87 0.04 1.54 4.73
CA GLU A 87 -0.40 0.95 5.99
C GLU A 87 -0.99 1.98 6.97
N GLU A 88 -0.48 3.22 6.98
CA GLU A 88 -1.06 4.33 7.77
C GLU A 88 -2.51 4.64 7.34
N PHE A 89 -2.83 4.49 6.06
CA PHE A 89 -4.16 4.78 5.50
C PHE A 89 -5.10 3.57 5.51
N GLU A 90 -4.56 2.36 5.49
CA GLU A 90 -5.31 1.11 5.58
C GLU A 90 -4.70 0.26 6.70
N PRO A 91 -4.98 0.60 7.97
CA PRO A 91 -4.56 -0.24 9.07
C PRO A 91 -5.22 -1.60 8.85
N VAL A 92 -4.39 -2.65 8.85
CA VAL A 92 -4.88 -4.04 8.79
C VAL A 92 -5.82 -4.24 9.96
N VAL A 93 -7.12 -4.10 9.73
CA VAL A 93 -8.15 -4.48 10.69
C VAL A 93 -8.07 -5.99 10.82
N SER A 94 -7.31 -6.43 11.82
CA SER A 94 -7.32 -7.83 12.22
C SER A 94 -8.77 -8.19 12.54
N PRO A 95 -9.39 -9.17 11.85
CA PRO A 95 -10.80 -9.49 12.04
C PRO A 95 -11.14 -10.03 13.45
N ASN A 96 -10.15 -10.15 14.35
CA ASN A 96 -10.30 -10.65 15.71
C ASN A 96 -10.29 -9.58 16.83
N GLN A 97 -10.17 -8.29 16.54
CA GLN A 97 -10.12 -7.27 17.60
C GLN A 97 -11.49 -6.80 18.13
N SER A 98 -12.60 -7.31 17.62
CA SER A 98 -13.96 -6.89 18.01
C SER A 98 -14.56 -7.64 19.21
N ILE A 99 -13.88 -8.63 19.81
CA ILE A 99 -14.47 -9.43 20.91
C ILE A 99 -13.94 -9.06 22.32
N LEU A 100 -12.82 -8.34 22.45
CA LEU A 100 -12.19 -8.14 23.77
C LEU A 100 -12.50 -6.81 24.49
N ASN A 101 -13.22 -5.88 23.87
CA ASN A 101 -13.55 -4.59 24.50
C ASN A 101 -14.91 -4.54 25.23
N ALA A 102 -15.59 -5.69 25.41
CA ALA A 102 -16.90 -5.73 26.07
C ALA A 102 -16.84 -5.74 27.61
N SER A 103 -15.65 -5.81 28.23
CA SER A 103 -15.53 -5.94 29.68
C SER A 103 -14.57 -4.90 30.24
N THR A 104 -15.05 -3.68 30.43
CA THR A 104 -14.77 -2.79 31.58
C THR A 104 -15.09 -1.35 31.20
N ARG A 105 -16.24 -0.85 31.66
CA ARG A 105 -16.38 0.51 32.23
C ARG A 105 -17.82 0.73 32.67
N SER A 106 -18.05 0.43 33.95
CA SER A 106 -19.14 1.05 34.70
C SER A 106 -18.76 2.50 35.04
N GLU A 107 -19.68 3.38 34.68
CA GLU A 107 -20.05 4.63 35.39
C GLU A 107 -19.08 5.82 35.35
N THR A 108 -19.41 6.82 34.52
CA THR A 108 -20.02 8.08 34.99
C THR A 108 -20.39 9.02 33.82
N SER A 109 -21.68 9.35 33.78
CA SER A 109 -22.27 10.65 33.40
C SER A 109 -22.39 11.08 31.92
N ALA A 110 -23.64 10.94 31.45
CA ALA A 110 -24.48 11.98 30.86
C ALA A 110 -24.16 12.51 29.45
N PHE A 111 -24.54 11.75 28.42
CA PHE A 111 -25.22 12.31 27.26
C PHE A 111 -26.34 11.37 26.82
N SER A 112 -27.56 11.90 26.78
CA SER A 112 -28.77 11.21 26.36
C SER A 112 -28.66 10.74 24.91
N LEU A 113 -28.40 9.45 24.71
CA LEU A 113 -28.76 8.76 23.48
C LEU A 113 -30.02 7.94 23.79
N SER A 114 -31.15 8.45 23.33
CA SER A 114 -32.43 7.75 23.31
C SER A 114 -32.24 6.30 22.87
N HIS A 115 -32.68 5.38 23.73
CA HIS A 115 -32.61 3.93 23.60
C HIS A 115 -33.08 3.46 22.21
N LEU A 116 -32.15 3.11 21.33
CA LEU A 116 -32.44 2.23 20.21
C LEU A 116 -32.39 0.79 20.75
N PRO A 117 -33.45 -0.01 20.59
CA PRO A 117 -33.40 -1.42 20.98
C PRO A 117 -32.30 -2.12 20.16
N PRO A 118 -31.50 -3.00 20.80
CA PRO A 118 -30.44 -3.71 20.11
C PRO A 118 -31.03 -4.56 18.97
N ILE A 119 -30.60 -4.27 17.74
CA ILE A 119 -30.99 -5.00 16.54
C ILE A 119 -30.41 -6.41 16.66
N ARG A 120 -31.27 -7.40 16.88
CA ARG A 120 -30.91 -8.81 16.81
C ARG A 120 -31.05 -9.25 15.36
N LEU A 121 -29.92 -9.34 14.66
CA LEU A 121 -29.89 -10.00 13.36
C LEU A 121 -30.12 -11.50 13.57
N PRO A 122 -31.05 -12.14 12.85
CA PRO A 122 -31.22 -13.58 12.91
C PRO A 122 -29.96 -14.25 12.33
N PRO A 123 -29.48 -15.37 12.93
CA PRO A 123 -28.42 -16.16 12.33
C PRO A 123 -28.92 -16.74 11.00
N PHE A 124 -28.11 -16.64 9.95
CA PHE A 124 -28.40 -17.24 8.64
C PHE A 124 -27.57 -18.53 8.52
N ASP A 125 -28.25 -19.67 8.49
CA ASP A 125 -27.61 -21.01 8.48
C ASP A 125 -27.22 -21.48 7.05
N GLY A 126 -27.19 -20.57 6.07
CA GLY A 126 -26.71 -20.88 4.72
C GLY A 126 -27.66 -21.70 3.85
N ASN A 127 -28.92 -21.87 4.27
CA ASN A 127 -29.94 -22.57 3.49
C ASN A 127 -30.55 -21.65 2.42
N TYR A 128 -30.59 -22.11 1.16
CA TYR A 128 -31.03 -21.31 0.01
C TYR A 128 -32.53 -20.96 0.05
N ASP A 129 -33.35 -21.81 0.68
CA ASP A 129 -34.80 -21.62 0.79
C ASP A 129 -35.16 -20.45 1.75
N GLU A 130 -34.29 -20.14 2.71
CA GLU A 130 -34.49 -19.10 3.72
C GLU A 130 -33.89 -17.73 3.32
N TRP A 131 -33.20 -17.66 2.18
CA TRP A 131 -32.53 -16.46 1.68
C TRP A 131 -33.52 -15.32 1.37
N GLU A 132 -34.67 -15.64 0.79
CA GLU A 132 -35.67 -14.62 0.45
C GLU A 132 -36.28 -13.97 1.71
N GLN A 133 -36.51 -14.74 2.77
CA GLN A 133 -37.02 -14.25 4.05
C GLN A 133 -35.98 -13.43 4.81
N PHE A 134 -34.70 -13.83 4.76
CA PHE A 134 -33.62 -13.06 5.37
C PHE A 134 -33.44 -11.68 4.71
N ARG A 135 -33.51 -11.62 3.38
CA ARG A 135 -33.42 -10.36 2.63
C ARG A 135 -34.53 -9.37 3.01
N ASP A 136 -35.76 -9.85 3.20
CA ASP A 136 -36.92 -8.99 3.49
C ASP A 136 -36.83 -8.36 4.90
N SER A 137 -36.20 -9.04 5.86
CA SER A 137 -35.97 -8.56 7.24
C SER A 137 -34.98 -7.38 7.34
N LEU A 138 -34.20 -7.11 6.29
CA LEU A 138 -33.20 -6.04 6.24
C LEU A 138 -33.73 -4.73 5.62
N ARG A 139 -35.03 -4.62 5.34
CA ARG A 139 -35.68 -3.42 4.79
C ARG A 139 -36.44 -2.64 5.85
#